data_AF-A0A3G9IEH1-F1
#
_entry.id   AF-A0A3G9IEH1-F1
#
_cell.length_a   1.000
_cell.length_b   1.000
_cell.length_c   1.000
_cell.angle_alpha   90.00
_cell.angle_beta   90.00
_cell.angle_gamma   90.00
#
_symmetry.space_group_name_H-M   'P 1'
#
loop_
_entity.id
_entity.type
_entity.pdbx_description
1 polymer ?
#
loop_
_entity_poly.entity_id
_entity_poly.type
_entity_poly.pdbx_seq_one_letter_code
_entity_poly.pdbx_strand_id
1 'polypeptide(L)'
;MMRMEKSPYKNRDRTYRTIIRAALAWFRVGDITVEMSGLEHIPADGPALLACNHLSFVDYLIQGFPGVKRGRFTRFVAKSELFDNSKTGPIMRGCNHISLDRAAGADGMAECVVRLKNGEVVGIFSEGTISQSYVIKDVKTGTVRIAAEAGVPVIPVVVWGTQRIMAKGRKLEPRHHHVQIAVGEPLAVTGEDPVAETAELRRRMEALLEPMIFADPNFEQGVAEKAWWLPAAYGGGAPTLDEAAAAYTEELRLRAERKAAKAAAGR
;
A
#
# COMPACT_ATOMS: atom_id res chain seq x y z
N MET A 1 9.08 36.24 -2.73
CA MET A 1 8.76 35.51 -1.48
C MET A 1 7.34 34.96 -1.62
N MET A 2 7.21 33.73 -2.13
CA MET A 2 5.90 33.13 -2.46
C MET A 2 5.26 32.65 -1.15
N ARG A 3 4.15 33.28 -0.77
CA ARG A 3 3.40 32.95 0.44
C ARG A 3 2.81 31.55 0.24
N MET A 4 3.36 30.53 0.91
CA MET A 4 2.75 29.20 0.91
C MET A 4 1.36 29.31 1.52
N GLU A 5 0.34 29.27 0.66
CA GLU A 5 -1.05 29.21 1.07
C GLU A 5 -1.22 27.97 1.97
N LYS A 6 -1.89 28.12 3.11
CA LYS A 6 -2.12 27.00 4.01
C LYS A 6 -2.93 25.96 3.24
N SER A 7 -2.33 24.78 2.99
CA SER A 7 -3.00 23.66 2.32
C SER A 7 -4.43 23.49 2.88
N PRO A 8 -5.47 23.45 2.02
CA PRO A 8 -6.87 23.31 2.47
C PRO A 8 -7.12 22.01 3.23
N TYR A 9 -6.17 21.06 3.17
CA TYR A 9 -6.21 19.76 3.82
C TYR A 9 -5.58 19.76 5.23
N LYS A 10 -4.95 20.85 5.66
CA LYS A 10 -4.15 20.92 6.91
C LYS A 10 -4.97 20.94 8.20
N ASN A 11 -6.30 20.96 8.13
CA ASN A 11 -7.17 21.05 9.30
C ASN A 11 -8.46 20.25 9.14
N ARG A 12 -8.42 18.92 9.41
CA ARG A 12 -9.53 18.11 10.00
C ARG A 12 -9.26 16.60 10.09
N ASP A 13 -8.05 16.18 10.46
CA ASP A 13 -7.71 14.74 10.59
C ASP A 13 -8.28 14.03 11.84
N ARG A 14 -9.47 14.43 12.30
CA ARG A 14 -10.10 13.81 13.49
C ARG A 14 -10.39 12.33 13.25
N THR A 15 -10.90 12.00 12.06
CA THR A 15 -11.19 10.61 11.67
C THR A 15 -9.91 9.79 11.63
N TYR A 16 -8.86 10.29 10.95
CA TYR A 16 -7.56 9.63 10.88
C TYR A 16 -6.98 9.39 12.28
N ARG A 17 -6.97 10.42 13.15
CA ARG A 17 -6.48 10.29 14.54
C ARG A 17 -7.28 9.28 15.36
N THR A 18 -8.58 9.20 15.15
CA THR A 18 -9.45 8.23 15.81
C THR A 18 -9.12 6.80 15.35
N ILE A 19 -8.90 6.61 14.05
CA ILE A 19 -8.52 5.33 13.47
C ILE A 19 -7.14 4.89 13.98
N ILE A 20 -6.16 5.79 14.05
CA ILE A 20 -4.85 5.49 14.64
C ILE A 20 -4.99 5.04 16.09
N ARG A 21 -5.81 5.73 16.90
CA ARG A 21 -6.04 5.34 18.30
C ARG A 21 -6.69 3.97 18.40
N ALA A 22 -7.70 3.69 17.57
CA ALA A 22 -8.34 2.39 17.51
C ALA A 22 -7.36 1.29 17.08
N ALA A 23 -6.50 1.57 16.11
CA ALA A 23 -5.47 0.65 15.64
C ALA A 23 -4.41 0.37 16.70
N LEU A 24 -3.94 1.39 17.43
CA LEU A 24 -3.02 1.21 18.55
C LEU A 24 -3.65 0.38 19.69
N ALA A 25 -4.94 0.60 19.97
CA ALA A 25 -5.68 -0.22 20.93
C ALA A 25 -5.80 -1.66 20.44
N TRP A 26 -6.10 -1.86 19.15
CA TRP A 26 -6.12 -3.19 18.53
C TRP A 26 -4.76 -3.86 18.59
N PHE A 27 -3.65 -3.17 18.30
CA PHE A 27 -2.31 -3.75 18.39
C PHE A 27 -2.01 -4.21 19.82
N ARG A 28 -2.37 -3.40 20.82
CA ARG A 28 -2.19 -3.76 22.24
C ARG A 28 -3.04 -4.95 22.66
N VAL A 29 -4.33 -4.96 22.32
CA VAL A 29 -5.27 -6.02 22.73
C VAL A 29 -5.04 -7.31 21.94
N GLY A 30 -4.65 -7.16 20.68
CA GLY A 30 -4.36 -8.26 19.78
C GLY A 30 -2.95 -8.80 19.90
N ASP A 31 -2.09 -8.24 20.75
CA ASP A 31 -0.69 -8.69 20.82
C ASP A 31 -0.01 -8.66 19.42
N ILE A 32 -0.15 -7.51 18.75
CA ILE A 32 0.48 -7.24 17.46
C ILE A 32 1.67 -6.33 17.70
N THR A 33 2.86 -6.81 17.38
CA THR A 33 4.09 -6.02 17.42
C THR A 33 4.34 -5.43 16.04
N VAL A 34 4.65 -4.14 15.98
CA VAL A 34 4.98 -3.45 14.73
C VAL A 34 6.35 -2.80 14.86
N GLU A 35 7.31 -3.37 14.15
CA GLU A 35 8.68 -2.84 14.05
C GLU A 35 8.80 -1.99 12.80
N MET A 36 9.50 -0.86 12.92
CA MET A 36 9.65 0.12 11.85
C MET A 36 11.11 0.57 11.75
N SER A 37 11.65 0.57 10.53
CA SER A 37 13.00 1.09 10.22
C SER A 37 12.96 2.12 9.09
N GLY A 38 14.02 2.95 9.00
CA GLY A 38 14.18 3.95 7.93
C GLY A 38 13.20 5.12 7.96
N LEU A 39 12.57 5.39 9.11
CA LEU A 39 11.56 6.44 9.26
C LEU A 39 12.09 7.83 8.89
N GLU A 40 13.39 8.06 9.02
CA GLU A 40 14.12 9.27 8.64
C GLU A 40 14.00 9.61 7.15
N HIS A 41 13.78 8.63 6.26
CA HIS A 41 13.59 8.87 4.83
C HIS A 41 12.26 9.56 4.52
N ILE A 42 11.28 9.48 5.43
CA ILE A 42 10.04 10.25 5.31
C ILE A 42 10.27 11.66 5.89
N PRO A 43 10.15 12.71 5.06
CA PRO A 43 10.44 14.06 5.49
C PRO A 43 9.41 14.53 6.52
N ALA A 44 9.88 15.29 7.51
CA ALA A 44 9.02 15.86 8.55
C ALA A 44 8.05 16.91 7.97
N ASP A 45 8.49 17.66 6.97
CA ASP A 45 7.73 18.71 6.28
C ASP A 45 7.86 18.56 4.74
N GLY A 46 6.93 19.13 3.98
CA GLY A 46 6.93 19.03 2.52
C GLY A 46 6.40 17.68 1.99
N PRO A 47 6.40 17.49 0.66
CA PRO A 47 5.75 16.35 0.03
C PRO A 47 6.57 15.07 0.02
N ALA A 48 5.88 13.94 -0.05
CA ALA A 48 6.48 12.63 -0.19
C ALA A 48 5.53 11.67 -0.91
N LEU A 49 6.04 10.92 -1.89
CA LEU A 49 5.31 9.83 -2.51
C LEU A 49 5.83 8.49 -1.98
N LEU A 50 4.98 7.75 -1.26
CA LEU A 50 5.31 6.44 -0.72
C LEU A 50 4.85 5.35 -1.69
N ALA A 51 5.78 4.50 -2.12
CA ALA A 51 5.51 3.32 -2.94
C ALA A 51 5.43 2.08 -2.06
N CYS A 52 4.21 1.61 -1.82
CA CYS A 52 3.88 0.54 -0.90
C CYS A 52 3.73 -0.81 -1.62
N ASN A 53 4.25 -1.88 -1.04
CA ASN A 53 3.80 -3.24 -1.40
C ASN A 53 2.41 -3.53 -0.78
N HIS A 54 1.72 -4.58 -1.20
CA HIS A 54 0.37 -4.90 -0.72
C HIS A 54 0.18 -6.40 -0.50
N LEU A 55 0.09 -6.82 0.77
CA LEU A 55 -0.03 -8.21 1.20
C LEU A 55 -1.38 -8.54 1.86
N SER A 56 -2.12 -7.54 2.35
CA SER A 56 -3.33 -7.76 3.14
C SER A 56 -4.33 -6.60 3.06
N PHE A 57 -5.57 -6.83 3.48
CA PHE A 57 -6.57 -5.76 3.59
C PHE A 57 -6.25 -4.73 4.67
N VAL A 58 -5.42 -5.06 5.67
CA VAL A 58 -5.07 -4.16 6.78
C VAL A 58 -3.88 -3.25 6.47
N ASP A 59 -3.25 -3.40 5.30
CA ASP A 59 -2.07 -2.61 4.92
C ASP A 59 -2.36 -1.11 4.85
N TYR A 60 -3.57 -0.72 4.40
CA TYR A 60 -4.01 0.69 4.38
C TYR A 60 -3.92 1.36 5.76
N LEU A 61 -4.12 0.57 6.82
CA LEU A 61 -4.01 1.03 8.19
C LEU A 61 -2.56 0.98 8.68
N ILE A 62 -1.90 -0.16 8.49
CA ILE A 62 -0.56 -0.46 9.04
C ILE A 62 0.52 0.37 8.35
N GLN A 63 0.53 0.45 7.02
CA GLN A 63 1.52 1.22 6.27
C GLN A 63 1.32 2.74 6.37
N GLY A 64 0.26 3.22 7.02
CA GLY A 64 0.12 4.64 7.40
C GLY A 64 1.01 5.03 8.59
N PHE A 65 1.43 4.08 9.43
CA PHE A 65 2.15 4.35 10.67
C PHE A 65 3.53 5.01 10.50
N PRO A 66 4.35 4.68 9.48
CA PRO A 66 5.59 5.42 9.24
C PRO A 66 5.39 6.93 9.12
N GLY A 67 4.36 7.36 8.37
CA GLY A 67 3.97 8.77 8.30
C GLY A 67 3.59 9.33 9.66
N VAL A 68 2.78 8.61 10.44
CA VAL A 68 2.33 9.03 11.78
C VAL A 68 3.50 9.23 12.72
N LYS A 69 4.50 8.35 12.70
CA LYS A 69 5.73 8.46 13.49
C LYS A 69 6.57 9.67 13.10
N ARG A 70 6.41 10.18 11.88
CA ARG A 70 7.01 11.43 11.39
C ARG A 70 6.10 12.65 11.55
N GLY A 71 4.98 12.51 12.26
CA GLY A 71 4.03 13.62 12.49
C GLY A 71 3.14 13.94 11.29
N ARG A 72 3.07 13.03 10.31
CA ARG A 72 2.35 13.21 9.04
C ARG A 72 1.27 12.14 8.87
N PHE A 73 0.31 12.39 7.99
CA PHE A 73 -0.72 11.41 7.65
C PHE A 73 -0.59 11.02 6.19
N THR A 74 -0.45 9.72 5.93
CA THR A 74 -0.36 9.18 4.57
C THR A 74 -1.74 9.15 3.93
N ARG A 75 -1.90 9.87 2.83
CA ARG A 75 -3.12 9.88 2.00
C ARG A 75 -3.00 8.79 0.94
N PHE A 76 -3.54 7.62 1.26
CA PHE A 76 -3.56 6.51 0.32
C PHE A 76 -4.45 6.76 -0.88
N VAL A 77 -3.98 6.31 -2.05
CA VAL A 77 -4.78 6.22 -3.27
C VAL A 77 -5.60 4.94 -3.21
N ALA A 78 -6.92 5.08 -3.37
CA ALA A 78 -7.87 3.99 -3.29
C ALA A 78 -8.89 4.08 -4.44
N LYS A 79 -9.52 2.94 -4.76
CA LYS A 79 -10.50 2.88 -5.86
C LYS A 79 -11.74 3.70 -5.54
N SER A 80 -12.30 4.40 -6.53
CA SER A 80 -13.50 5.24 -6.37
C SER A 80 -14.69 4.51 -5.76
N GLU A 81 -14.88 3.21 -6.06
CA GLU A 81 -16.00 2.45 -5.50
C GLU A 81 -15.94 2.31 -3.97
N LEU A 82 -14.75 2.44 -3.36
CA LEU A 82 -14.61 2.48 -1.90
C LEU A 82 -15.13 3.78 -1.29
N PHE A 83 -15.12 4.88 -2.07
CA PHE A 83 -15.67 6.18 -1.68
C PHE A 83 -17.19 6.22 -1.82
N ASP A 84 -17.73 5.52 -2.83
CA ASP A 84 -19.17 5.46 -3.07
C ASP A 84 -19.90 4.52 -2.11
N ASN A 85 -19.18 3.58 -1.51
CA ASN A 85 -19.72 2.67 -0.52
C ASN A 85 -20.15 3.39 0.78
N SER A 86 -21.36 3.10 1.26
CA SER A 86 -21.94 3.77 2.43
C SER A 86 -21.19 3.54 3.75
N LYS A 87 -20.44 2.44 3.87
CA LYS A 87 -19.67 2.10 5.08
C LYS A 87 -18.23 2.61 5.00
N THR A 88 -17.53 2.33 3.91
CA THR A 88 -16.12 2.70 3.77
C THR A 88 -15.92 4.14 3.30
N GLY A 89 -16.88 4.70 2.56
CA GLY A 89 -16.76 6.03 1.96
C GLY A 89 -16.56 7.18 2.96
N PRO A 90 -17.34 7.27 4.05
CA PRO A 90 -17.12 8.26 5.09
C PRO A 90 -15.72 8.17 5.74
N ILE A 91 -15.20 6.94 5.90
CA ILE A 91 -13.86 6.70 6.45
C ILE A 91 -12.79 7.19 5.47
N MET A 92 -12.90 6.82 4.19
CA MET A 92 -11.96 7.23 3.14
C MET A 92 -11.89 8.75 3.00
N ARG A 93 -13.06 9.41 2.93
CA ARG A 93 -13.16 10.88 2.90
C ARG A 93 -12.65 11.52 4.18
N GLY A 94 -13.01 10.98 5.35
CA GLY A 94 -12.57 11.52 6.64
C GLY A 94 -11.06 11.40 6.88
N CYS A 95 -10.40 10.45 6.22
CA CYS A 95 -8.94 10.32 6.21
C CYS A 95 -8.26 11.12 5.10
N ASN A 96 -9.02 11.87 4.30
CA ASN A 96 -8.54 12.59 3.11
C ASN A 96 -7.78 11.68 2.14
N HIS A 97 -8.19 10.41 2.01
CA HIS A 97 -7.64 9.52 0.99
C HIS A 97 -8.02 10.01 -0.41
N ILE A 98 -7.21 9.60 -1.39
CA ILE A 98 -7.35 10.05 -2.79
C ILE A 98 -8.16 9.00 -3.55
N SER A 99 -9.27 9.43 -4.12
CA SER A 99 -10.11 8.60 -4.97
C SER A 99 -9.53 8.53 -6.37
N LEU A 100 -9.27 7.32 -6.85
CA LEU A 100 -8.77 7.06 -8.20
C LEU A 100 -9.77 6.19 -8.95
N ASP A 101 -10.30 6.73 -10.05
CA ASP A 101 -10.94 5.91 -11.07
C ASP A 101 -9.87 5.39 -12.04
N ARG A 102 -9.65 4.08 -12.03
CA ARG A 102 -8.66 3.43 -12.90
C ARG A 102 -9.10 3.39 -14.36
N ALA A 103 -10.41 3.53 -14.64
CA ALA A 103 -10.93 3.61 -16.00
C ALA A 103 -10.66 4.99 -16.63
N ALA A 104 -10.46 6.03 -15.82
CA ALA A 104 -10.16 7.39 -16.26
C ALA A 104 -8.70 7.59 -16.73
N GLY A 105 -7.85 6.56 -16.69
CA GLY A 105 -6.49 6.65 -17.22
C GLY A 105 -5.61 7.67 -16.49
N ALA A 106 -4.93 8.55 -17.25
CA ALA A 106 -4.00 9.55 -16.72
C ALA A 106 -4.69 10.62 -15.84
N ASP A 107 -5.95 10.97 -16.14
CA ASP A 107 -6.70 12.01 -15.44
C ASP A 107 -6.92 11.67 -13.95
N GLY A 108 -7.02 10.37 -13.64
CA GLY A 108 -7.16 9.90 -12.26
C GLY A 108 -5.94 10.19 -11.37
N MET A 109 -4.76 10.40 -11.97
CA MET A 109 -3.50 10.58 -11.26
C MET A 109 -3.15 12.05 -10.99
N ALA A 110 -3.83 13.00 -11.66
CA ALA A 110 -3.61 14.43 -11.50
C ALA A 110 -3.85 14.93 -10.06
N GLU A 111 -4.86 14.37 -9.38
CA GLU A 111 -5.12 14.69 -7.97
C GLU A 111 -3.92 14.33 -7.08
N CYS A 112 -3.20 13.23 -7.36
CA CYS A 112 -1.99 12.89 -6.61
C CYS A 112 -0.91 13.96 -6.76
N VAL A 113 -0.71 14.47 -7.98
CA VAL A 113 0.25 15.53 -8.28
C VAL A 113 -0.14 16.83 -7.56
N VAL A 114 -1.41 17.20 -7.56
CA VAL A 114 -1.92 18.37 -6.83
C VAL A 114 -1.68 18.22 -5.32
N ARG A 115 -1.95 17.04 -4.75
CA ARG A 115 -1.78 16.74 -3.32
C ARG A 115 -0.32 16.82 -2.90
N LEU A 116 0.57 16.25 -3.71
CA LEU A 116 2.02 16.37 -3.53
C LEU A 116 2.48 17.82 -3.66
N LYS A 117 2.07 18.58 -4.69
CA LYS A 117 2.44 20.00 -4.81
C LYS A 117 1.96 20.86 -3.63
N ASN A 118 0.87 20.45 -2.98
CA ASN A 118 0.36 21.07 -1.74
C ASN A 118 1.07 20.59 -0.45
N GLY A 119 2.12 19.78 -0.57
CA GLY A 119 2.94 19.31 0.54
C GLY A 119 2.33 18.15 1.31
N GLU A 120 1.45 17.33 0.72
CA GLU A 120 0.94 16.11 1.37
C GLU A 120 1.88 14.90 1.21
N VAL A 121 1.70 13.92 2.10
CA VAL A 121 2.30 12.58 1.96
C VAL A 121 1.28 11.69 1.29
N VAL A 122 1.57 11.23 0.07
CA VAL A 122 0.69 10.36 -0.71
C VAL A 122 1.23 8.93 -0.67
N GLY A 123 0.35 7.95 -0.45
CA GLY A 123 0.72 6.53 -0.47
C GLY A 123 0.06 5.79 -1.63
N ILE A 124 0.84 5.02 -2.39
CA ILE A 124 0.33 4.21 -3.51
C ILE A 124 0.76 2.77 -3.31
N PHE A 125 -0.19 1.85 -3.38
CA PHE A 125 0.10 0.43 -3.51
C PHE A 125 0.55 0.16 -4.95
N SER A 126 1.85 0.29 -5.22
CA SER A 126 2.41 0.35 -6.57
C SER A 126 2.27 -0.95 -7.35
N GLU A 127 2.03 -2.05 -6.64
CA GLU A 127 1.65 -3.37 -7.15
C GLU A 127 0.20 -3.43 -7.70
N GLY A 128 -0.67 -2.49 -7.31
CA GLY A 128 -2.02 -2.29 -7.84
C GLY A 128 -3.12 -3.25 -7.32
N THR A 129 -2.76 -4.36 -6.67
CA THR A 129 -3.69 -5.25 -5.94
C THR A 129 -2.90 -6.09 -4.93
N ILE A 130 -3.58 -6.56 -3.88
CA ILE A 130 -3.04 -7.49 -2.88
C ILE A 130 -2.37 -8.68 -3.58
N SER A 131 -1.09 -8.90 -3.27
CA SER A 131 -0.27 -10.03 -3.67
C SER A 131 -0.68 -11.28 -2.88
N GLN A 132 -0.77 -12.42 -3.57
CA GLN A 132 -0.97 -13.72 -2.95
C GLN A 132 0.31 -14.57 -2.92
N SER A 133 1.33 -14.18 -3.69
CA SER A 133 2.66 -14.80 -3.65
C SER A 133 3.56 -14.20 -2.56
N TYR A 134 3.17 -13.04 -2.03
CA TYR A 134 3.84 -12.27 -0.97
C TYR A 134 5.29 -11.84 -1.25
N VAL A 135 5.81 -12.11 -2.45
CA VAL A 135 6.96 -11.39 -3.02
C VAL A 135 6.50 -10.11 -3.71
N ILE A 136 7.44 -9.20 -3.96
CA ILE A 136 7.19 -8.01 -4.79
C ILE A 136 6.88 -8.46 -6.22
N LYS A 137 5.67 -8.17 -6.70
CA LYS A 137 5.32 -8.39 -8.12
C LYS A 137 5.62 -7.16 -8.98
N ASP A 138 5.16 -7.18 -10.22
CA ASP A 138 5.25 -6.03 -11.12
C ASP A 138 4.68 -4.74 -10.52
N VAL A 139 5.58 -3.78 -10.39
CA VAL A 139 5.30 -2.40 -9.99
C VAL A 139 4.78 -1.62 -11.22
N LYS A 140 3.74 -0.81 -11.03
CA LYS A 140 3.15 -0.01 -12.10
C LYS A 140 3.86 1.33 -12.26
N THR A 141 4.13 1.72 -13.51
CA THR A 141 4.82 2.97 -13.89
C THR A 141 4.11 4.24 -13.45
N GLY A 142 2.82 4.17 -13.12
CA GLY A 142 2.06 5.32 -12.63
C GLY A 142 2.66 5.98 -11.38
N THR A 143 3.31 5.21 -10.50
CA THR A 143 3.98 5.77 -9.30
C THR A 143 5.13 6.69 -9.70
N VAL A 144 5.99 6.22 -10.61
CA VAL A 144 7.14 6.97 -11.12
C VAL A 144 6.68 8.22 -11.88
N ARG A 145 5.67 8.08 -12.74
CA ARG A 145 5.11 9.20 -13.51
C ARG A 145 4.54 10.30 -12.62
N ILE A 146 3.80 9.94 -11.56
CA ILE A 146 3.30 10.92 -10.58
C ILE A 146 4.45 11.66 -9.91
N ALA A 147 5.47 10.92 -9.45
CA ALA A 147 6.61 11.52 -8.76
C ALA A 147 7.38 12.50 -9.66
N ALA A 148 7.64 12.10 -10.91
CA ALA A 148 8.28 12.94 -11.91
C ALA A 148 7.48 14.23 -12.17
N GLU A 149 6.16 14.13 -12.40
CA GLU A 149 5.30 15.29 -12.66
C GLU A 149 5.13 16.22 -11.44
N ALA A 150 5.18 15.64 -10.24
CA ALA A 150 5.16 16.38 -8.98
C ALA A 150 6.52 16.98 -8.62
N GLY A 151 7.61 16.53 -9.23
CA GLY A 151 8.97 16.93 -8.89
C GLY A 151 9.40 16.44 -7.50
N VAL A 152 9.01 15.22 -7.11
CA VAL A 152 9.31 14.64 -5.78
C VAL A 152 9.93 13.24 -5.92
N PRO A 153 10.76 12.79 -4.97
CA PRO A 153 11.28 11.43 -5.00
C PRO A 153 10.20 10.40 -4.62
N VAL A 154 10.41 9.17 -5.06
CA VAL A 154 9.63 7.99 -4.63
C VAL A 154 10.32 7.34 -3.44
N ILE A 155 9.61 7.13 -2.34
CA ILE A 155 10.14 6.46 -1.14
C ILE A 155 9.51 5.06 -1.06
N PRO A 156 10.29 3.98 -1.24
CA PRO A 156 9.75 2.63 -1.09
C PRO A 156 9.40 2.34 0.37
N VAL A 157 8.22 1.79 0.62
CA VAL A 157 7.76 1.34 1.93
C VAL A 157 7.29 -0.10 1.79
N VAL A 158 7.95 -1.00 2.49
CA VAL A 158 7.67 -2.43 2.43
C VAL A 158 7.18 -2.91 3.77
N VAL A 159 6.06 -3.63 3.77
CA VAL A 159 5.52 -4.33 4.93
C VAL A 159 5.71 -5.83 4.80
N TRP A 160 5.93 -6.50 5.91
CA TRP A 160 5.94 -7.96 6.03
C TRP A 160 5.12 -8.40 7.26
N GLY A 161 4.43 -9.53 7.16
CA GLY A 161 3.69 -10.18 8.25
C GLY A 161 2.19 -9.88 8.28
N THR A 162 1.72 -8.84 7.57
CA THR A 162 0.29 -8.47 7.55
C THR A 162 -0.59 -9.45 6.79
N GLN A 163 -0.02 -10.25 5.88
CA GLN A 163 -0.75 -11.32 5.20
C GLN A 163 -1.34 -12.33 6.18
N ARG A 164 -0.67 -12.57 7.32
CA ARG A 164 -1.17 -13.47 8.36
C ARG A 164 -2.40 -12.92 9.08
N ILE A 165 -2.60 -11.59 9.05
CA ILE A 165 -3.75 -10.95 9.70
C ILE A 165 -5.00 -11.06 8.82
N MET A 166 -4.92 -10.60 7.57
CA MET A 166 -6.11 -10.52 6.70
C MET A 166 -5.73 -10.58 5.21
N ALA A 167 -5.10 -11.68 4.79
CA ALA A 167 -4.85 -11.97 3.38
C ALA A 167 -6.14 -12.22 2.58
N LYS A 168 -6.05 -12.01 1.27
CA LYS A 168 -7.14 -12.29 0.34
C LYS A 168 -7.48 -13.79 0.32
N GLY A 169 -8.76 -14.11 0.49
CA GLY A 169 -9.24 -15.50 0.51
C GLY A 169 -8.92 -16.25 1.80
N ARG A 170 -8.42 -15.56 2.83
CA ARG A 170 -8.18 -16.11 4.17
C ARG A 170 -9.10 -15.48 5.20
N LYS A 171 -9.26 -16.17 6.33
CA LYS A 171 -10.03 -15.66 7.47
C LYS A 171 -9.22 -14.56 8.16
N LEU A 172 -9.91 -13.66 8.85
CA LEU A 172 -9.28 -12.68 9.70
C LEU A 172 -8.70 -13.37 10.94
N GLU A 173 -7.40 -13.21 11.16
CA GLU A 173 -6.68 -13.60 12.37
C GLU A 173 -6.16 -12.33 13.04
N PRO A 174 -6.87 -11.77 14.04
CA PRO A 174 -6.60 -10.42 14.50
C PRO A 174 -5.57 -10.33 15.63
N ARG A 175 -4.85 -11.42 15.96
CA ARG A 175 -4.02 -11.50 17.17
C ARG A 175 -2.71 -12.28 16.98
N HIS A 176 -1.72 -11.99 17.84
CA HIS A 176 -0.44 -12.71 17.96
C HIS A 176 0.37 -12.68 16.67
N HIS A 177 0.58 -11.48 16.13
CA HIS A 177 1.29 -11.30 14.86
C HIS A 177 2.43 -10.29 14.99
N HIS A 178 3.59 -10.68 14.46
CA HIS A 178 4.72 -9.79 14.24
C HIS A 178 4.62 -9.18 12.84
N VAL A 179 4.72 -7.86 12.79
CA VAL A 179 4.70 -7.05 11.57
C VAL A 179 5.96 -6.19 11.52
N GLN A 180 6.60 -6.19 10.35
CA GLN A 180 7.75 -5.34 10.08
C GLN A 180 7.38 -4.34 8.98
N ILE A 181 7.88 -3.11 9.09
CA ILE A 181 7.81 -2.10 8.05
C ILE A 181 9.20 -1.51 7.83
N ALA A 182 9.70 -1.58 6.60
CA ALA A 182 10.95 -0.93 6.21
C ALA A 182 10.67 0.21 5.24
N VAL A 183 11.18 1.40 5.56
CA VAL A 183 11.13 2.57 4.69
C VAL A 183 12.51 2.75 4.06
N GLY A 184 12.62 2.59 2.75
CA GLY A 184 13.90 2.71 2.05
C GLY A 184 14.27 4.13 1.64
N GLU A 185 15.49 4.25 1.14
CA GLU A 185 16.06 5.51 0.67
C GLU A 185 15.25 6.12 -0.49
N PRO A 186 15.07 7.46 -0.52
CA PRO A 186 14.37 8.13 -1.60
C PRO A 186 15.02 7.84 -2.97
N LEU A 187 14.20 7.45 -3.94
CA LEU A 187 14.57 7.29 -5.33
C LEU A 187 14.17 8.55 -6.10
N ALA A 188 15.16 9.31 -6.56
CA ALA A 188 14.92 10.39 -7.51
C ALA A 188 14.49 9.79 -8.86
N VAL A 189 13.46 10.38 -9.45
CA VAL A 189 12.94 9.98 -10.77
C VAL A 189 12.75 11.23 -11.63
N THR A 190 13.09 11.12 -12.90
CA THR A 190 12.90 12.16 -13.92
C THR A 190 11.67 11.87 -14.78
N GLY A 191 11.25 10.61 -14.88
CA GLY A 191 10.19 10.18 -15.78
C GLY A 191 10.60 10.10 -17.25
N GLU A 192 11.90 10.28 -17.56
CA GLU A 192 12.44 10.15 -18.92
C GLU A 192 12.42 8.68 -19.38
N ASP A 193 12.75 7.74 -18.49
CA ASP A 193 12.55 6.30 -18.68
C ASP A 193 11.74 5.69 -17.52
N PRO A 194 10.40 5.83 -17.55
CA PRO A 194 9.55 5.32 -16.48
C PRO A 194 9.66 3.80 -16.32
N VAL A 195 10.09 3.05 -17.34
CA VAL A 195 10.20 1.59 -17.26
C VAL A 195 11.44 1.22 -16.46
N ALA A 196 12.60 1.78 -16.79
CA ALA A 196 13.84 1.54 -16.05
C ALA A 196 13.74 2.04 -14.59
N GLU A 197 13.16 3.23 -14.38
CA GLU A 197 12.95 3.78 -13.04
C GLU A 197 11.99 2.93 -12.20
N THR A 198 10.97 2.34 -12.84
CA THR A 198 10.05 1.42 -12.16
C THR A 198 10.72 0.09 -11.83
N ALA A 199 11.59 -0.41 -12.70
CA ALA A 199 12.40 -1.58 -12.42
C ALA A 199 13.35 -1.33 -11.24
N GLU A 200 13.97 -0.16 -11.18
CA GLU A 200 14.81 0.25 -10.05
C GLU A 200 14.01 0.34 -8.74
N LEU A 201 12.84 0.97 -8.78
CA LEU A 201 11.93 1.02 -7.64
C LEU A 201 11.59 -0.39 -7.13
N ARG A 202 11.27 -1.30 -8.04
CA ARG A 202 10.99 -2.71 -7.71
C ARG A 202 12.20 -3.37 -7.04
N ARG A 203 13.40 -3.23 -7.59
CA ARG A 203 14.63 -3.80 -7.00
C ARG A 203 14.87 -3.29 -5.57
N ARG A 204 14.64 -1.99 -5.33
CA ARG A 204 14.75 -1.42 -3.98
C ARG A 204 13.73 -1.99 -3.02
N MET A 205 12.49 -2.21 -3.48
CA MET A 205 11.46 -2.86 -2.66
C MET A 205 11.82 -4.33 -2.36
N GLU A 206 12.36 -5.06 -3.33
CA GLU A 206 12.84 -6.45 -3.13
C GLU A 206 13.98 -6.51 -2.11
N ALA A 207 14.95 -5.59 -2.21
CA ALA A 207 16.07 -5.49 -1.28
C ALA A 207 15.64 -5.16 0.17
N LEU A 208 14.49 -4.48 0.35
CA LEU A 208 13.91 -4.27 1.68
C LEU A 208 13.16 -5.51 2.18
N LEU A 209 12.39 -6.17 1.29
CA LEU A 209 11.53 -7.29 1.66
C LEU A 209 12.33 -8.51 2.12
N GLU A 210 13.37 -8.88 1.39
CA GLU A 210 14.06 -10.15 1.59
C GLU A 210 14.65 -10.30 3.00
N PRO A 211 15.38 -9.32 3.56
CA PRO A 211 15.84 -9.39 4.95
C PRO A 211 14.71 -9.53 5.96
N MET A 212 13.56 -8.90 5.71
CA MET A 212 12.40 -8.97 6.61
C MET A 212 11.78 -10.37 6.63
N ILE A 213 11.78 -11.08 5.50
CA ILE A 213 11.33 -12.47 5.41
C ILE A 213 12.23 -13.37 6.27
N PHE A 214 13.54 -13.25 6.11
CA PHE A 214 14.50 -14.06 6.86
C PHE A 214 14.55 -13.71 8.36
N ALA A 215 14.29 -12.45 8.72
CA ALA A 215 14.22 -12.00 10.10
C ALA A 215 12.89 -12.36 10.80
N ASP A 216 11.93 -12.95 10.09
CA ASP A 216 10.65 -13.35 10.68
C ASP A 216 10.88 -14.43 11.76
N PRO A 217 10.36 -14.24 12.99
CA PRO A 217 10.58 -15.19 14.08
C PRO A 217 9.99 -16.58 13.79
N ASN A 218 9.05 -16.69 12.85
CA ASN A 218 8.44 -17.95 12.46
C ASN A 218 9.00 -18.50 11.13
N PHE A 219 10.10 -17.95 10.60
CA PHE A 219 10.65 -18.33 9.30
C PHE A 219 10.94 -19.84 9.21
N GLU A 220 11.73 -20.38 10.14
CA GLU A 220 12.13 -21.80 10.13
C GLU A 220 10.92 -22.74 10.21
N GLN A 221 9.96 -22.42 11.09
CA GLN A 221 8.70 -23.15 11.19
C GLN A 221 7.92 -23.06 9.87
N GLY A 222 7.85 -21.87 9.28
CA GLY A 222 7.18 -21.63 8.01
C GLY A 222 7.75 -22.46 6.86
N VAL A 223 9.07 -22.65 6.81
CA VAL A 223 9.73 -23.53 5.84
C VAL A 223 9.39 -25.00 6.13
N ALA A 224 9.53 -25.44 7.38
CA ALA A 224 9.27 -26.83 7.77
C ALA A 224 7.83 -27.27 7.47
N GLU A 225 6.87 -26.36 7.65
CA GLU A 225 5.44 -26.61 7.43
C GLU A 225 4.98 -26.28 6.01
N LYS A 226 5.85 -25.74 5.15
CA LYS A 226 5.48 -25.11 3.87
C LYS A 226 4.29 -24.17 4.04
N ALA A 227 4.40 -23.26 4.99
CA ALA A 227 3.29 -22.44 5.42
C ALA A 227 2.77 -21.54 4.29
N TRP A 228 1.44 -21.41 4.20
CA TRP A 228 0.77 -20.66 3.13
C TRP A 228 1.14 -19.18 3.08
N TRP A 229 1.64 -18.60 4.17
CA TRP A 229 1.99 -17.19 4.31
C TRP A 229 3.43 -16.88 3.91
N LEU A 230 4.26 -17.91 3.73
CA LEU A 230 5.67 -17.80 3.33
C LEU A 230 5.77 -18.03 1.81
N PRO A 231 6.55 -17.24 1.05
CA PRO A 231 6.60 -17.38 -0.41
C PRO A 231 7.26 -18.69 -0.82
N ALA A 232 6.79 -19.27 -1.94
CA ALA A 232 7.39 -20.48 -2.51
C ALA A 232 8.89 -20.33 -2.80
N ALA A 233 9.34 -19.14 -3.23
CA ALA A 233 10.75 -18.85 -3.49
C ALA A 233 11.65 -18.98 -2.25
N TYR A 234 11.07 -18.91 -1.05
CA TYR A 234 11.76 -19.02 0.24
C TYR A 234 11.38 -20.32 0.98
N GLY A 235 10.88 -21.34 0.28
CA GLY A 235 10.54 -22.65 0.85
C GLY A 235 9.14 -22.75 1.47
N GLY A 236 8.32 -21.70 1.34
CA GLY A 236 6.94 -21.69 1.81
C GLY A 236 5.94 -22.34 0.85
N GLY A 237 4.66 -22.25 1.22
CA GLY A 237 3.53 -22.80 0.45
C GLY A 237 2.62 -21.76 -0.17
N ALA A 238 2.98 -20.47 -0.17
CA ALA A 238 2.22 -19.47 -0.91
C ALA A 238 2.32 -19.74 -2.43
N PRO A 239 1.29 -19.37 -3.22
CA PRO A 239 1.36 -19.43 -4.67
C PRO A 239 2.60 -18.75 -5.24
N THR A 240 3.14 -19.29 -6.34
CA THR A 240 4.13 -18.61 -7.17
C THR A 240 3.54 -17.34 -7.81
N LEU A 241 4.39 -16.48 -8.37
CA LEU A 241 3.93 -15.29 -9.10
C LEU A 241 3.02 -15.67 -10.28
N ASP A 242 3.38 -16.71 -11.02
CA ASP A 242 2.63 -17.17 -12.19
C ASP A 242 1.27 -17.74 -11.80
N GLU A 243 1.22 -18.58 -10.75
CA GLU A 243 -0.04 -19.11 -10.22
C GLU A 243 -0.96 -17.99 -9.71
N ALA A 244 -0.41 -17.02 -8.97
CA ALA A 244 -1.17 -15.88 -8.48
C ALA A 244 -1.69 -14.99 -9.62
N ALA A 245 -0.89 -14.80 -10.68
CA ALA A 245 -1.27 -14.03 -11.86
C ALA A 245 -2.38 -14.74 -12.66
N ALA A 246 -2.28 -16.06 -12.84
CA ALA A 246 -3.31 -16.88 -13.47
C ALA A 246 -4.63 -16.82 -12.69
N ALA A 247 -4.58 -17.02 -11.37
CA ALA A 247 -5.77 -16.94 -10.51
C ALA A 247 -6.43 -15.55 -10.54
N TYR A 248 -5.63 -14.47 -10.58
CA TYR A 248 -6.15 -13.12 -10.69
C TYR A 248 -6.82 -12.85 -12.04
N THR A 249 -6.25 -13.35 -13.13
CA THR A 249 -6.81 -13.22 -14.48
C THR A 249 -8.18 -13.90 -14.56
N GLU A 250 -8.27 -15.11 -14.01
CA GLU A 250 -9.53 -15.85 -13.92
C GLU A 250 -10.57 -15.13 -13.06
N GLU A 251 -10.16 -14.55 -11.92
CA GLU A 251 -11.06 -13.76 -11.10
C GLU A 251 -11.62 -12.54 -11.85
N LEU A 252 -10.79 -11.85 -12.64
CA LEU A 252 -11.25 -10.73 -13.46
C LEU A 252 -12.27 -11.17 -14.51
N ARG A 253 -12.05 -12.31 -15.17
CA ARG A 253 -13.01 -12.90 -16.13
C ARG A 253 -14.35 -13.17 -15.45
N LEU A 254 -14.34 -13.87 -14.32
CA LEU A 254 -15.55 -14.20 -13.55
C LEU A 254 -16.28 -12.95 -13.05
N ARG A 255 -15.55 -11.90 -12.64
CA ARG A 255 -16.14 -10.61 -12.24
C ARG A 255 -16.78 -9.90 -13.43
N ALA A 256 -16.16 -9.90 -14.59
CA ALA A 256 -16.72 -9.32 -15.81
C ALA A 256 -18.02 -10.03 -16.22
N GLU A 257 -18.02 -11.37 -16.16
CA GLU A 257 -19.21 -12.20 -16.43
C GLU A 257 -20.35 -11.90 -15.46
N ARG A 258 -20.06 -11.82 -14.15
CA ARG A 258 -21.08 -11.45 -13.15
C ARG A 258 -21.62 -10.04 -13.39
N LYS A 259 -20.78 -9.10 -13.77
CA LYS A 259 -21.20 -7.72 -14.09
C LYS A 259 -22.09 -7.69 -15.33
N ALA A 260 -21.71 -8.42 -16.38
CA ALA A 260 -22.51 -8.55 -17.60
C ALA A 260 -23.85 -9.23 -17.34
N ALA A 261 -23.87 -10.31 -16.57
CA ALA A 261 -25.10 -11.01 -16.17
C ALA A 261 -26.03 -10.11 -15.35
N LYS A 262 -25.48 -9.32 -14.42
CA LYS A 262 -26.27 -8.35 -13.64
C LYS A 262 -26.86 -7.24 -14.52
N ALA A 263 -26.08 -6.70 -15.45
CA ALA A 263 -26.55 -5.69 -16.40
C ALA A 263 -27.66 -6.23 -17.32
N ALA A 264 -27.53 -7.47 -17.81
CA ALA A 264 -28.54 -8.14 -18.62
C ALA A 264 -29.83 -8.43 -17.83
N ALA A 265 -29.73 -8.62 -16.50
CA ALA A 265 -30.87 -8.86 -15.62
C ALA A 265 -31.63 -7.58 -15.19
N GLY A 266 -31.25 -6.40 -15.70
CA GLY A 266 -31.98 -5.15 -15.47
C GLY A 266 -32.01 -4.66 -14.02
N ARG A 267 -30.97 -4.93 -13.22
CA ARG A 267 -30.81 -4.45 -11.83
C ARG A 267 -29.55 -3.63 -11.60
#